data_AF-A0A1J0GM95-F1
#
_entry.id   AF-A0A1J0GM95-F1
#
_cell.length_a   1.000
_cell.length_b   1.000
_cell.length_c   1.000
_cell.angle_alpha   90.00
_cell.angle_beta   90.00
_cell.angle_gamma   90.00
#
_symmetry.space_group_name_H-M   'P 1'
#
loop_
_entity.id
_entity.type
_entity.pdbx_description
1 polymer ?
#
loop_
_entity_poly.entity_id
_entity_poly.type
_entity_poly.pdbx_seq_one_letter_code
_entity_poly.pdbx_strand_id
1 'polypeptide(L)'
;MLKAAANNARKTCSDVPGNVHCHLIRKTKAMDLYKNGVPLPFIMQLLGHESMSTTSGFYAFATLEMMSDAMKKATPSLKNEYKLWKKDEIKKALFSLD
;
A
#
# COMPACT_ATOMS: atom_id res chain seq x y z
N MET A 1 -16.98 11.25 -14.15
CA MET A 1 -16.33 10.02 -14.68
C MET A 1 -15.72 9.16 -13.58
N LEU A 2 -14.74 9.64 -12.80
CA LEU A 2 -14.07 8.80 -11.78
C LEU A 2 -15.02 8.23 -10.70
N LYS A 3 -15.89 9.07 -10.12
CA LYS A 3 -16.88 8.62 -9.11
C LYS A 3 -17.84 7.56 -9.67
N ALA A 4 -18.24 7.70 -10.93
CA ALA A 4 -19.13 6.74 -11.59
C ALA A 4 -18.43 5.39 -11.83
N ALA A 5 -17.16 5.41 -12.26
CA ALA A 5 -16.35 4.21 -12.37
C ALA A 5 -16.17 3.52 -11.01
N ALA A 6 -15.87 4.28 -9.95
CA ALA A 6 -15.76 3.75 -8.60
C ALA A 6 -17.08 3.15 -8.09
N ASN A 7 -18.22 3.78 -8.38
CA ASN A 7 -19.55 3.25 -8.05
C ASN A 7 -19.83 1.91 -8.76
N ASN A 8 -19.44 1.78 -10.03
CA ASN A 8 -19.58 0.52 -10.74
C ASN A 8 -18.63 -0.57 -10.20
N ALA A 9 -17.37 -0.24 -9.92
CA ALA A 9 -16.41 -1.18 -9.34
C ALA A 9 -16.87 -1.71 -7.97
N ARG A 10 -17.54 -0.88 -7.16
CA ARG A 10 -18.12 -1.30 -5.87
C ARG A 10 -19.16 -2.40 -5.98
N LYS A 11 -19.80 -2.58 -7.13
CA LYS A 11 -20.78 -3.67 -7.33
C LYS A 11 -20.13 -5.06 -7.30
N THR A 12 -18.83 -5.14 -7.62
CA THR A 12 -18.08 -6.40 -7.69
C THR A 12 -16.94 -6.48 -6.69
N CYS A 13 -16.50 -5.35 -6.12
CA CYS A 13 -15.40 -5.28 -5.17
C CYS A 13 -15.75 -4.37 -3.98
N SER A 14 -15.96 -4.98 -2.81
CA SER A 14 -16.26 -4.28 -1.55
C SER A 14 -15.10 -3.44 -1.02
N ASP A 15 -13.87 -3.70 -1.47
CA ASP A 15 -12.66 -3.01 -0.99
C ASP A 15 -12.50 -1.59 -1.59
N VAL A 16 -13.30 -1.23 -2.61
CA VAL A 16 -13.26 0.10 -3.22
C VAL A 16 -13.89 1.13 -2.26
N PRO A 17 -13.12 2.09 -1.74
CA PRO A 17 -13.57 3.00 -0.68
C PRO A 17 -14.65 3.97 -1.17
N GLY A 18 -15.57 4.38 -0.28
CA GLY A 18 -16.70 5.24 -0.61
C GLY A 18 -16.29 6.55 -1.31
N ASN A 19 -15.27 7.24 -0.77
CA ASN A 19 -14.73 8.47 -1.32
C ASN A 19 -13.46 8.24 -2.15
N VAL A 20 -13.61 8.30 -3.48
CA VAL A 20 -12.51 8.17 -4.44
C VAL A 20 -12.21 9.52 -5.09
N HIS A 21 -10.93 9.87 -5.14
CA HIS A 21 -10.40 11.07 -5.80
C HIS A 21 -9.08 10.73 -6.50
N CYS A 22 -8.61 11.60 -7.40
CA CYS A 22 -7.44 11.32 -8.25
C CYS A 22 -6.17 10.97 -7.45
N HIS A 23 -5.89 11.72 -6.38
CA HIS A 23 -4.70 11.49 -5.54
C HIS A 23 -4.73 10.14 -4.81
N LEU A 24 -5.91 9.61 -4.46
CA LEU A 24 -6.02 8.30 -3.84
C LEU A 24 -5.47 7.22 -4.77
N ILE A 25 -5.94 7.19 -6.02
CA ILE A 25 -5.51 6.19 -7.01
C ILE A 25 -4.03 6.34 -7.32
N ARG A 26 -3.55 7.58 -7.49
CA ARG A 26 -2.14 7.88 -7.72
C ARG A 26 -1.26 7.35 -6.58
N LYS A 27 -1.61 7.63 -5.32
CA LYS A 27 -0.87 7.15 -4.14
C LYS A 27 -0.93 5.63 -4.01
N THR A 28 -2.11 5.03 -4.20
CA THR A 28 -2.28 3.58 -4.17
C THR A 28 -1.40 2.89 -5.21
N LYS A 29 -1.35 3.40 -6.44
CA LYS A 29 -0.51 2.79 -7.49
C LYS A 29 0.98 2.95 -7.22
N ALA A 30 1.41 4.11 -6.73
CA ALA A 30 2.80 4.32 -6.33
C ALA A 30 3.24 3.35 -5.23
N MET A 31 2.41 3.18 -4.20
CA MET A 31 2.70 2.25 -3.10
C MET A 31 2.70 0.79 -3.55
N ASP A 32 1.77 0.41 -4.44
CA ASP A 32 1.73 -0.91 -5.07
C ASP A 32 3.03 -1.22 -5.83
N LEU A 33 3.50 -0.28 -6.66
CA LEU A 33 4.77 -0.44 -7.38
C LEU A 33 5.96 -0.58 -6.42
N TYR A 34 5.99 0.22 -5.37
CA TYR A 34 7.06 0.16 -4.37
C TYR A 34 7.07 -1.19 -3.63
N LYS A 35 5.91 -1.69 -3.19
CA LYS A 35 5.78 -3.01 -2.56
C LYS A 35 6.23 -4.16 -3.47
N ASN A 36 6.04 -4.03 -4.79
CA ASN A 36 6.51 -4.99 -5.78
C ASN A 36 8.01 -4.84 -6.12
N GLY A 37 8.74 -3.97 -5.42
CA GLY A 37 10.19 -3.82 -5.56
C GLY A 37 10.63 -2.88 -6.69
N VAL A 38 9.73 -2.10 -7.28
CA VAL A 38 10.10 -1.10 -8.29
C VAL A 38 10.94 0.01 -7.63
N PRO A 39 12.13 0.33 -8.17
CA PRO A 39 12.96 1.41 -7.64
C PRO A 39 12.22 2.76 -7.58
N LEU A 40 12.33 3.45 -6.45
CA LEU A 40 11.70 4.76 -6.22
C LEU A 40 12.01 5.81 -7.32
N PRO A 41 13.21 5.86 -7.95
CA PRO A 41 13.45 6.80 -9.05
C PRO A 41 12.50 6.61 -10.24
N PHE A 42 12.11 5.37 -10.55
CA PHE A 42 11.15 5.11 -11.63
C PHE A 42 9.72 5.49 -11.22
N ILE A 43 9.36 5.25 -9.97
CA ILE A 43 8.07 5.69 -9.42
C ILE A 43 8.01 7.22 -9.44
N MET A 44 9.07 7.92 -9.04
CA MET A 44 9.19 9.39 -9.10
C MET A 44 8.95 9.92 -10.52
N GLN A 45 9.60 9.31 -11.52
CA GLN A 45 9.42 9.68 -12.93
C GLN A 45 8.00 9.43 -13.41
N LEU A 46 7.41 8.26 -13.11
CA LEU A 46 6.02 7.94 -13.46
C LEU A 46 5.04 8.94 -12.83
N LEU A 47 5.32 9.37 -11.61
CA LEU A 47 4.53 10.38 -10.92
C LEU A 47 4.80 11.78 -11.49
N GLY A 48 5.94 12.05 -12.11
CA GLY A 48 6.34 13.38 -12.54
C GLY A 48 6.65 14.30 -11.36
N HIS A 49 7.22 13.76 -10.28
CA HIS A 49 7.71 14.58 -9.17
C HIS A 49 9.06 15.20 -9.55
N GLU A 50 9.20 16.50 -9.31
CA GLU A 50 10.44 17.26 -9.56
C GLU A 50 11.57 16.88 -8.59
N SER A 51 11.22 16.38 -7.41
CA SER A 51 12.16 16.08 -6.33
C SER A 51 11.91 14.69 -5.76
N MET A 52 13.02 14.00 -5.47
CA MET A 52 12.99 12.70 -4.81
C MET A 52 12.40 12.78 -3.42
N SER A 53 12.58 13.90 -2.71
CA SER A 53 12.07 14.11 -1.35
C SER A 53 10.55 13.95 -1.28
N THR A 54 9.82 14.46 -2.28
CA THR A 54 8.36 14.33 -2.39
C THR A 54 7.94 12.88 -2.62
N THR A 55 8.79 12.03 -3.19
CA THR A 55 8.46 10.61 -3.42
C THR A 55 8.86 9.76 -2.22
N SER A 56 10.08 9.95 -1.70
CA SER A 56 10.59 9.17 -0.56
C SER A 56 9.76 9.41 0.69
N GLY A 57 9.37 10.66 0.98
CA GLY A 57 8.57 10.99 2.17
C GLY A 57 7.22 10.28 2.26
N PHE A 58 6.63 9.87 1.13
CA PHE A 58 5.33 9.19 1.10
C PHE A 58 5.41 7.67 0.91
N TYR A 59 6.51 7.12 0.41
CA TYR A 59 6.55 5.70 0.01
C TYR A 59 7.75 4.94 0.57
N ALA A 60 8.83 5.61 0.97
CA ALA A 60 10.06 4.95 1.43
C ALA A 60 9.99 4.50 2.90
N PHE A 61 8.97 3.74 3.26
CA PHE A 61 8.83 3.15 4.59
C PHE A 61 8.60 1.64 4.51
N ALA A 62 9.18 0.92 5.46
CA ALA A 62 9.00 -0.52 5.57
C ALA A 62 7.60 -0.82 6.11
N THR A 63 6.75 -1.45 5.29
CA THR A 63 5.43 -1.92 5.74
C THR A 63 5.56 -3.21 6.55
N LEU A 64 4.57 -3.50 7.41
CA LEU A 64 4.48 -4.77 8.14
C LEU A 64 4.55 -5.99 7.21
N GLU A 65 3.99 -5.89 6.00
CA GLU A 65 4.08 -6.95 5.01
C GLU A 65 5.52 -7.15 4.52
N MET A 66 6.21 -6.06 4.17
CA MET A 66 7.61 -6.11 3.73
C MET A 66 8.52 -6.68 4.82
N MET A 67 8.33 -6.28 6.08
CA MET A 67 9.08 -6.82 7.21
C MET A 67 8.81 -8.32 7.39
N SER A 68 7.53 -8.73 7.35
CA SER A 68 7.16 -10.14 7.46
C SER A 68 7.75 -11.00 6.34
N ASP A 69 7.72 -10.51 5.11
CA ASP A 69 8.22 -11.25 3.95
C ASP A 69 9.76 -11.32 3.98
N ALA A 70 10.43 -10.27 4.45
CA ALA A 70 11.88 -10.29 4.71
C ALA A 70 12.27 -11.30 5.79
N MET A 71 11.54 -11.36 6.92
CA MET A 71 11.76 -12.35 7.97
C MET A 71 11.56 -13.77 7.46
N LYS A 72 10.51 -14.03 6.68
CA LYS A 72 10.27 -15.35 6.05
C LYS A 72 11.40 -15.75 5.11
N LYS A 73 11.97 -14.80 4.38
CA LYS A 73 13.11 -15.04 3.48
C LYS A 73 14.39 -15.32 4.28
N ALA A 74 14.61 -14.62 5.39
CA ALA A 74 15.77 -14.81 6.27
C ALA A 74 15.70 -16.12 7.09
N THR A 75 14.49 -16.56 7.45
CA THR A 75 14.26 -17.73 8.31
C THR A 75 13.22 -18.67 7.70
N PRO A 76 13.65 -19.58 6.79
CA PRO A 76 12.74 -20.49 6.08
C PRO A 76 11.97 -21.48 6.96
N SER A 77 12.30 -21.63 8.25
CA SER A 77 11.57 -22.46 9.21
C SER A 77 10.26 -21.83 9.71
N LEU A 78 10.09 -20.51 9.58
CA LEU A 78 8.90 -19.77 10.06
C LEU A 78 7.79 -19.61 9.01
N LYS A 79 7.75 -20.50 8.00
CA LYS A 79 6.94 -20.31 6.78
C LYS A 79 5.43 -20.16 7.01
N ASN A 80 4.89 -20.67 8.13
CA ASN A 80 3.45 -20.78 8.36
C ASN A 80 2.89 -19.98 9.53
N GLU A 81 3.60 -18.93 9.99
CA GLU A 81 3.02 -18.06 11.01
C GLU A 81 1.85 -17.23 10.46
N TYR A 82 0.72 -17.31 11.17
CA TYR A 82 -0.46 -16.52 10.89
C TYR A 82 -0.19 -15.03 11.18
N LYS A 83 -0.41 -14.17 10.18
CA LYS A 83 -0.21 -12.71 10.28
C LYS A 83 -1.30 -12.09 11.19
N LEU A 84 -1.04 -11.94 12.49
CA LEU A 84 -2.01 -11.42 13.48
C LEU A 84 -2.57 -10.03 13.11
N TRP A 85 -1.76 -9.15 12.51
CA TRP A 85 -2.19 -7.81 12.06
C TRP A 85 -3.23 -7.81 10.93
N LYS A 86 -3.59 -8.99 10.39
CA LYS A 86 -4.74 -9.12 9.47
C LYS A 86 -6.08 -9.17 10.18
N LYS A 87 -6.13 -9.45 11.49
CA LYS A 87 -7.36 -9.39 12.27
C LYS A 87 -7.82 -7.94 12.38
N ASP A 88 -9.12 -7.69 12.13
CA ASP A 88 -9.66 -6.32 12.08
C ASP A 88 -9.45 -5.53 13.38
N GLU A 89 -9.55 -6.19 14.54
CA GLU A 89 -9.31 -5.59 15.84
C GLU A 89 -7.86 -5.08 15.97
N ILE A 90 -6.89 -5.95 15.64
CA ILE A 90 -5.45 -5.63 15.72
C ILE A 90 -5.09 -4.60 14.67
N LYS A 91 -5.64 -4.70 13.46
CA LYS A 91 -5.44 -3.74 12.39
C LYS A 91 -5.93 -2.35 12.80
N LYS A 92 -7.13 -2.25 13.39
CA LYS A 92 -7.65 -0.97 13.91
C LYS A 92 -6.73 -0.39 14.99
N ALA A 93 -6.28 -1.21 15.94
CA ALA A 93 -5.35 -0.76 16.99
C ALA A 93 -3.98 -0.31 16.46
N LEU A 94 -3.46 -0.93 15.41
CA LEU A 94 -2.17 -0.58 14.80
C LEU A 94 -2.21 0.71 13.96
N PHE A 95 -3.39 1.05 13.43
CA PHE A 95 -3.57 2.18 12.51
C PHE A 95 -4.47 3.29 13.08
N SER A 96 -4.93 3.18 14.32
CA SER A 96 -5.48 4.29 15.09
C SER A 96 -4.36 5.21 15.55
N LEU A 97 -4.63 6.52 15.58
CA LEU A 97 -3.69 7.56 16.05
C LEU A 97 -3.87 7.87 17.55
N ASP A 98 -4.41 6.93 18.33
CA ASP A 98 -4.58 7.07 19.77
C ASP A 98 -3.24 6.88 20.52
#